data_AF-A0A836K8Q5-F1
#
_entry.id   AF-A0A836K8Q5-F1
#
_cell.length_a   1.000
_cell.length_b   1.000
_cell.length_c   1.000
_cell.angle_alpha   90.00
_cell.angle_beta   90.00
_cell.angle_gamma   90.00
#
_symmetry.space_group_name_H-M   'P 1'
#
loop_
_entity.id
_entity.type
_entity.pdbx_description
1 polymer ?
#
loop_
_entity_poly.entity_id
_entity_poly.type
_entity_poly.pdbx_seq_one_letter_code
_entity_poly.pdbx_strand_id
1 'polypeptide(L)'
;MLKSTGPKRAVFHNAPSVYPFTKPFHDTPYDQDRGRFDKTKNILRENKWPAWMDQGADGTGFGIGLNRTHPLSTLRGNLRRNPSEVPRVLNMMIQGVWHKSGNKLYFRGGKPPNPSTHPYLTGEPCPVYGWKVTDPGVIREFNLPKPERDKRYKPYVALQERKIMGMQVPMSEKNPVATSRQSTDSKPLMKRLFFWK
;
A
#
# COMPACT_ATOMS: atom_id res chain seq x y z
N MET A 1 36.16 43.01 -40.29
CA MET A 1 36.31 41.95 -39.25
C MET A 1 35.18 42.11 -38.23
N LEU A 2 34.12 41.31 -38.34
CA LEU A 2 32.98 41.32 -37.41
C LEU A 2 33.28 40.34 -36.27
N LYS A 3 33.45 40.85 -35.04
CA LYS A 3 33.54 40.01 -33.84
C LYS A 3 32.15 39.88 -33.22
N SER A 4 31.60 38.68 -33.34
CA SER A 4 30.42 38.20 -32.62
C SER A 4 30.66 38.25 -31.11
N THR A 5 29.79 38.94 -30.38
CA THR A 5 29.70 38.86 -28.91
C THR A 5 28.31 38.34 -28.55
N GLY A 6 28.23 37.07 -28.15
CA GLY A 6 26.99 36.46 -27.66
C GLY A 6 26.48 37.09 -26.36
N PRO A 7 25.20 36.92 -26.02
CA PRO A 7 24.61 37.51 -24.82
C PRO A 7 25.19 36.84 -23.57
N LYS A 8 25.97 37.60 -22.79
CA LYS A 8 26.40 37.19 -21.45
C LYS A 8 25.16 37.18 -20.54
N ARG A 9 24.75 36.00 -20.09
CA ARG A 9 23.73 35.82 -19.05
C ARG A 9 24.18 36.57 -17.79
N ALA A 10 23.47 37.65 -17.43
CA ALA A 10 23.66 38.32 -16.17
C ALA A 10 23.17 37.39 -15.05
N VAL A 11 24.11 36.84 -14.28
CA VAL A 11 23.81 36.11 -13.05
C VAL A 11 23.66 37.14 -11.94
N PHE A 12 22.42 37.37 -11.49
CA PHE A 12 22.16 38.24 -10.35
C PHE A 12 22.59 37.53 -9.08
N HIS A 13 23.78 37.88 -8.56
CA HIS A 13 24.34 37.31 -7.34
C HIS A 13 23.75 37.90 -6.03
N ASN A 14 22.76 38.80 -6.12
CA ASN A 14 22.24 39.57 -4.99
C ASN A 14 20.75 39.35 -4.71
N ALA A 15 20.17 38.20 -5.05
CA ALA A 15 18.90 37.82 -4.44
C ALA A 15 19.19 37.35 -3.00
N PRO A 16 18.59 37.96 -1.96
CA PRO A 16 18.76 37.47 -0.61
C PRO A 16 18.22 36.04 -0.53
N SER A 17 19.05 35.09 -0.04
CA SER A 17 18.66 33.69 0.18
C SER A 17 17.64 33.52 1.31
N VAL A 18 17.33 34.62 2.01
CA VAL A 18 16.43 34.70 3.15
C VAL A 18 15.35 35.72 2.83
N TYR A 19 14.10 35.36 3.10
CA TYR A 19 12.93 36.22 2.90
C TYR A 19 13.12 37.56 3.64
N PRO A 20 13.00 38.72 2.97
CA PRO A 20 13.37 40.02 3.54
C PRO A 20 12.35 40.58 4.54
N PHE A 21 11.20 39.90 4.72
CA PHE A 21 10.23 40.26 5.73
C PHE A 21 10.41 39.39 6.97
N THR A 22 10.37 40.01 8.14
CA THR A 22 10.19 39.30 9.42
C THR A 22 9.01 38.33 9.29
N LYS A 23 9.27 37.04 9.52
CA LYS A 23 8.28 35.97 9.44
C LYS A 23 7.08 36.40 10.31
N PRO A 24 5.86 36.53 9.77
CA PRO A 24 4.73 37.14 10.49
C PRO A 24 4.21 36.30 11.67
N PHE A 25 4.78 35.12 11.86
CA PHE A 25 4.45 34.17 12.92
C PHE A 25 5.73 33.69 13.62
N HIS A 26 6.53 34.64 14.14
CA HIS A 26 7.30 34.30 15.33
C HIS A 26 6.30 34.14 16.47
N ASP A 27 6.45 33.11 17.30
CA ASP A 27 5.57 32.77 18.44
C ASP A 27 4.31 31.96 18.13
N THR A 28 4.37 31.03 17.17
CA THR A 28 3.52 29.84 17.31
C THR A 28 4.12 28.93 18.38
N PRO A 29 3.32 28.29 19.25
CA PRO A 29 3.82 27.43 20.34
C PRO A 29 4.75 26.29 19.89
N TYR A 30 4.82 26.01 18.59
CA TYR A 30 5.60 24.94 17.98
C TYR A 30 6.96 25.38 17.43
N ASP A 31 7.27 26.69 17.35
CA ASP A 31 8.55 27.18 16.80
C ASP A 31 9.69 27.20 17.87
N GLN A 32 9.35 27.12 19.18
CA GLN A 32 10.33 27.13 20.29
C GLN A 32 10.88 25.74 20.67
N ASP A 33 10.27 24.65 20.21
CA ASP A 33 10.71 23.28 20.54
C ASP A 33 11.91 22.78 19.74
N ARG A 34 12.42 23.57 18.78
CA ARG A 34 13.64 23.24 18.03
C ARG A 34 14.88 23.61 18.82
N GLY A 35 15.09 22.90 19.93
CA GLY A 35 16.27 23.04 20.76
C GLY A 35 17.57 22.71 20.01
N ARG A 36 18.70 23.20 20.53
CA ARG A 36 20.07 22.95 20.02
C ARG A 36 20.44 21.46 19.97
N PHE A 37 19.70 20.61 20.68
CA PHE A 37 19.86 19.15 20.73
C PHE A 37 19.09 18.39 19.64
N ASP A 38 18.18 19.04 18.92
CA ASP A 38 17.30 18.37 17.95
C ASP A 38 17.95 18.20 16.56
N LYS A 39 19.10 18.85 16.31
CA LYS A 39 19.67 18.97 14.96
C LYS A 39 20.89 18.11 14.64
N THR A 40 21.50 17.35 15.56
CA THR A 40 22.86 16.81 15.26
C THR A 40 23.22 15.39 15.70
N LYS A 41 22.31 14.58 16.27
CA LYS A 41 22.65 13.16 16.58
C LYS A 41 22.24 12.12 15.53
N ASN A 42 21.37 12.47 14.58
CA ASN A 42 20.87 11.52 13.57
C ASN A 42 21.58 11.57 12.21
N ILE A 43 22.68 12.33 12.08
CA ILE A 43 23.34 12.58 10.79
C ILE A 43 24.17 11.37 10.27
N LEU A 44 24.34 10.27 11.02
CA LEU A 44 25.28 9.19 10.62
C LEU A 44 24.71 7.77 10.56
N ARG A 45 23.40 7.59 10.35
CA ARG A 45 22.88 6.31 9.84
C ARG A 45 22.14 6.55 8.55
N GLU A 46 22.84 6.34 7.43
CA GLU A 46 22.20 6.24 6.12
C GLU A 46 21.27 5.02 6.14
N ASN A 47 20.00 5.27 6.44
CA ASN A 47 18.97 4.26 6.29
C ASN A 47 18.82 3.97 4.80
N LYS A 48 18.65 2.68 4.45
CA LYS A 48 18.47 2.26 3.06
C LYS A 48 17.06 2.60 2.52
N TRP A 49 16.17 3.11 3.37
CA TRP A 49 14.81 3.54 3.03
C TRP A 49 14.68 5.07 3.13
N PRO A 50 13.70 5.69 2.45
CA PRO A 50 13.51 7.13 2.49
C PRO A 50 13.19 7.67 3.89
N ALA A 51 13.68 8.87 4.20
CA ALA A 51 13.51 9.51 5.51
C ALA A 51 12.04 9.74 5.90
N TRP A 52 11.14 9.91 4.93
CA TRP A 52 9.71 10.12 5.19
C TRP A 52 9.03 8.95 5.89
N MET A 53 9.58 7.72 5.82
CA MET A 53 9.05 6.57 6.56
C MET A 53 9.33 6.64 8.07
N ASP A 54 10.30 7.47 8.46
CA ASP A 54 10.73 7.67 9.85
C ASP A 54 10.13 8.95 10.45
N GLN A 55 10.19 10.05 9.70
CA GLN A 55 9.85 11.39 10.17
C GLN A 55 8.57 11.96 9.54
N GLY A 56 8.01 11.29 8.55
CA GLY A 56 6.91 11.80 7.74
C GLY A 56 7.41 12.73 6.64
N ALA A 57 6.59 12.93 5.62
CA ALA A 57 6.86 13.91 4.57
C ALA A 57 6.33 15.31 4.90
N ASP A 58 5.42 15.41 5.87
CA ASP A 58 4.77 16.65 6.29
C ASP A 58 4.89 16.86 7.81
N GLY A 59 4.37 17.98 8.30
CA GLY A 59 4.36 18.30 9.73
C GLY A 59 3.40 17.44 10.57
N THR A 60 2.57 16.60 9.95
CA THR A 60 1.63 15.70 10.66
C THR A 60 2.18 14.29 10.82
N GLY A 61 3.27 13.95 10.12
CA GLY A 61 3.89 12.63 10.12
C GLY A 61 3.34 11.68 9.06
N PHE A 62 2.78 12.21 7.97
CA PHE A 62 2.24 11.44 6.86
C PHE A 62 3.31 10.57 6.22
N GLY A 63 3.00 9.27 6.09
CA GLY A 63 3.94 8.27 5.56
C GLY A 63 4.77 7.54 6.63
N ILE A 64 4.69 7.90 7.91
CA ILE A 64 5.33 7.12 8.98
C ILE A 64 4.64 5.77 9.13
N GLY A 65 5.41 4.70 8.99
CA GLY A 65 4.91 3.33 9.13
C GLY A 65 5.88 2.29 8.61
N LEU A 66 5.52 1.01 8.77
CA LEU A 66 6.24 -0.10 8.16
C LEU A 66 5.71 -0.38 6.76
N ASN A 67 6.53 -0.13 5.75
CA ASN A 67 6.18 -0.26 4.35
C ASN A 67 6.87 -1.49 3.74
N ARG A 68 6.06 -2.42 3.24
CA ARG A 68 6.52 -3.62 2.53
C ARG A 68 6.69 -3.28 1.04
N THR A 69 7.84 -3.56 0.45
CA THR A 69 8.05 -3.38 -1.00
C THR A 69 7.94 -4.69 -1.76
N HIS A 70 7.54 -4.61 -3.04
CA HIS A 70 7.55 -5.77 -3.91
C HIS A 70 9.01 -6.17 -4.20
N PRO A 71 9.34 -7.48 -4.28
CA PRO A 71 10.72 -7.91 -4.55
C PRO A 71 11.31 -7.36 -5.85
N LEU A 72 10.46 -7.15 -6.86
CA LEU A 72 10.84 -6.59 -8.16
C LEU A 72 10.70 -5.06 -8.24
N SER A 73 10.20 -4.41 -7.18
CA SER A 73 10.06 -2.95 -7.17
C SER A 73 11.42 -2.29 -7.00
N THR A 74 11.59 -1.13 -7.63
CA THR A 74 12.78 -0.28 -7.41
C THR A 74 12.74 0.45 -6.06
N LEU A 75 11.55 0.55 -5.45
CA LEU A 75 11.35 1.24 -4.19
C LEU A 75 11.94 0.44 -3.02
N ARG A 76 12.41 1.15 -2.00
CA ARG A 76 13.00 0.56 -0.79
C ARG A 76 12.15 0.85 0.44
N GLY A 77 11.59 -0.21 1.01
CA GLY A 77 10.81 -0.17 2.24
C GLY A 77 11.67 -0.34 3.50
N ASN A 78 11.08 0.02 4.64
CA ASN A 78 11.69 -0.13 5.97
C ASN A 78 11.25 -1.41 6.71
N LEU A 79 10.43 -2.27 6.09
CA LEU A 79 10.14 -3.60 6.65
C LEU A 79 11.31 -4.54 6.41
N ARG A 80 12.08 -4.82 7.47
CA ARG A 80 13.24 -5.70 7.39
C ARG A 80 13.31 -6.68 8.55
N ARG A 81 14.02 -7.77 8.30
CA ARG A 81 14.11 -8.93 9.20
C ARG A 81 15.52 -9.16 9.72
N ASN A 82 16.44 -8.23 9.49
CA ASN A 82 17.79 -8.34 10.03
C ASN A 82 17.76 -8.17 11.55
N PRO A 83 18.59 -8.88 12.33
CA PRO A 83 18.57 -8.82 13.80
C PRO A 83 18.68 -7.40 14.36
N SER A 84 19.38 -6.49 13.67
CA SER A 84 19.50 -5.08 14.05
C SER A 84 18.22 -4.25 13.86
N GLU A 85 17.34 -4.66 12.94
CA GLU A 85 16.13 -3.92 12.55
C GLU A 85 14.86 -4.53 13.16
N VAL A 86 14.88 -5.81 13.58
CA VAL A 86 13.75 -6.50 14.23
C VAL A 86 13.20 -5.75 15.45
N PRO A 87 14.02 -5.23 16.39
CA PRO A 87 13.49 -4.51 17.56
C PRO A 87 12.65 -3.30 17.16
N ARG A 88 13.09 -2.56 16.14
CA ARG A 88 12.37 -1.40 15.61
C ARG A 88 11.02 -1.81 15.01
N VAL A 89 11.02 -2.86 14.19
CA VAL A 89 9.81 -3.37 13.52
C VAL A 89 8.79 -3.84 14.57
N LEU A 90 9.23 -4.61 15.56
CA LEU A 90 8.36 -5.08 16.65
C LEU A 90 7.81 -3.92 17.49
N ASN A 91 8.64 -2.93 17.81
CA ASN A 91 8.18 -1.73 18.53
C ASN A 91 7.12 -0.98 17.74
N MET A 92 7.29 -0.80 16.42
CA MET A 92 6.26 -0.15 15.61
C MET A 92 4.96 -0.98 15.56
N MET A 93 5.02 -2.32 15.53
CA MET A 93 3.84 -3.17 15.56
C MET A 93 3.08 -3.12 16.91
N ILE A 94 3.80 -3.09 18.03
CA ILE A 94 3.21 -3.18 19.37
C ILE A 94 2.89 -1.79 19.93
N GLN A 95 3.85 -0.89 19.86
CA GLN A 95 3.78 0.44 20.46
C GLN A 95 3.39 1.51 19.46
N GLY A 96 3.47 1.29 18.14
CA GLY A 96 3.29 2.36 17.15
C GLY A 96 4.40 3.41 17.22
N VAL A 97 4.15 4.59 16.67
CA VAL A 97 5.08 5.73 16.72
C VAL A 97 4.38 6.92 17.35
N TRP A 98 4.93 7.47 18.43
CA TRP A 98 4.41 8.72 19.00
C TRP A 98 5.01 9.91 18.25
N HIS A 99 4.18 10.61 17.48
CA HIS A 99 4.62 11.76 16.72
C HIS A 99 4.59 13.04 17.57
N LYS A 100 5.46 14.00 17.25
CA LYS A 100 5.57 15.27 17.99
C LYS A 100 4.31 16.12 17.91
N SER A 101 3.46 15.90 16.91
CA SER A 101 2.15 16.54 16.81
C SER A 101 1.12 16.05 17.84
N GLY A 102 1.51 15.19 18.80
CA GLY A 102 0.62 14.63 19.82
C GLY A 102 -0.23 13.45 19.34
N ASN A 103 -0.05 13.00 18.09
CA ASN A 103 -0.78 11.88 17.53
C ASN A 103 0.08 10.62 17.46
N LYS A 104 -0.52 9.48 17.79
CA LYS A 104 0.08 8.17 17.59
C LYS A 104 -0.13 7.70 16.14
N LEU A 105 0.96 7.41 15.45
CA LEU A 105 1.01 7.01 14.05
C LEU A 105 1.32 5.51 13.93
N TYR A 106 0.97 4.95 12.76
CA TYR A 106 1.06 3.53 12.40
C TYR A 106 0.20 2.57 13.24
N PHE A 107 0.20 2.66 14.57
CA PHE A 107 -0.65 1.85 15.45
C PHE A 107 -1.16 2.66 16.65
N ARG A 108 -2.48 2.88 16.73
CA ARG A 108 -3.12 3.66 17.82
C ARG A 108 -3.61 2.79 18.99
N GLY A 109 -3.95 1.53 18.73
CA GLY A 109 -4.49 0.59 19.72
C GLY A 109 -5.31 -0.51 19.05
N GLY A 110 -5.77 -1.49 19.82
CA GLY A 110 -6.56 -2.62 19.32
C GLY A 110 -5.69 -3.73 18.72
N LYS A 111 -6.02 -4.16 17.49
CA LYS A 111 -5.30 -5.25 16.81
C LYS A 111 -3.98 -4.75 16.21
N PRO A 112 -2.82 -5.33 16.55
CA PRO A 112 -1.54 -4.91 15.99
C PRO A 112 -1.50 -5.13 14.47
N PRO A 113 -0.88 -4.21 13.70
CA PRO A 113 -0.74 -4.36 12.26
C PRO A 113 0.20 -5.53 11.95
N ASN A 114 -0.11 -6.26 10.87
CA ASN A 114 0.77 -7.30 10.35
C ASN A 114 1.52 -6.77 9.10
N PRO A 115 2.79 -6.36 9.24
CA PRO A 115 3.52 -5.76 8.13
C PRO A 115 3.87 -6.75 7.03
N SER A 116 3.87 -8.06 7.30
CA SER A 116 4.12 -9.07 6.28
C SER A 116 3.00 -9.16 5.23
N THR A 117 1.78 -8.77 5.59
CA THR A 117 0.59 -8.82 4.73
C THR A 117 0.14 -7.46 4.22
N HIS A 118 0.82 -6.36 4.58
CA HIS A 118 0.50 -5.04 4.03
C HIS A 118 0.58 -5.06 2.51
N PRO A 119 -0.25 -4.28 1.78
CA PRO A 119 -0.07 -4.09 0.36
C PRO A 119 1.34 -3.57 0.06
N TYR A 120 1.84 -3.90 -1.12
CA TYR A 120 3.16 -3.45 -1.53
C TYR A 120 3.16 -1.92 -1.73
N LEU A 121 4.26 -1.28 -1.35
CA LEU A 121 4.49 0.15 -1.56
C LEU A 121 4.54 0.47 -3.06
N THR A 122 3.77 1.48 -3.47
CA THR A 122 3.60 1.86 -4.88
C THR A 122 4.23 3.22 -5.23
N GLY A 123 4.68 3.97 -4.24
CA GLY A 123 5.10 5.35 -4.45
C GLY A 123 5.59 6.06 -3.20
N GLU A 124 5.47 7.38 -3.23
CA GLU A 124 5.94 8.27 -2.18
C GLU A 124 4.93 9.38 -1.89
N PRO A 125 4.90 9.90 -0.65
CA PRO A 125 4.04 11.01 -0.29
C PRO A 125 4.46 12.30 -1.01
N CYS A 126 3.47 13.11 -1.39
CA CYS A 126 3.66 14.40 -2.04
C CYS A 126 2.74 15.46 -1.40
N PRO A 127 3.23 16.65 -1.03
CA PRO A 127 2.39 17.67 -0.39
C PRO A 127 1.27 18.22 -1.29
N VAL A 128 1.43 18.15 -2.62
CA VAL A 128 0.46 18.70 -3.57
C VAL A 128 -0.71 17.73 -3.82
N TYR A 129 -0.41 16.44 -4.02
CA TYR A 129 -1.40 15.43 -4.43
C TYR A 129 -1.70 14.38 -3.36
N GLY A 130 -1.03 14.46 -2.20
CA GLY A 130 -1.06 13.45 -1.14
C GLY A 130 -0.12 12.28 -1.44
N TRP A 131 -0.35 11.54 -2.52
CA TRP A 131 0.45 10.37 -2.88
C TRP A 131 0.81 10.36 -4.38
N LYS A 132 2.09 10.23 -4.68
CA LYS A 132 2.60 10.08 -6.04
C LYS A 132 2.95 8.61 -6.28
N VAL A 133 2.29 7.99 -7.27
CA VAL A 133 2.62 6.62 -7.70
C VAL A 133 3.92 6.65 -8.49
N THR A 134 4.95 5.98 -7.98
CA THR A 134 6.29 5.94 -8.59
C THR A 134 6.52 4.59 -9.28
N ASP A 135 5.95 3.52 -8.76
CA ASP A 135 6.06 2.17 -9.32
C ASP A 135 4.66 1.59 -9.61
N PRO A 136 4.10 1.90 -10.79
CA PRO A 136 2.76 1.42 -11.16
C PRO A 136 2.72 -0.10 -11.39
N GLY A 137 3.86 -0.74 -11.72
CA GLY A 137 3.93 -2.18 -11.98
C GLY A 137 3.67 -3.04 -10.74
N VAL A 138 3.74 -2.44 -9.54
CA VAL A 138 3.38 -3.09 -8.28
C VAL A 138 1.86 -3.26 -8.13
N ILE A 139 1.08 -2.40 -8.78
CA ILE A 139 -0.38 -2.43 -8.72
C ILE A 139 -0.87 -3.58 -9.59
N ARG A 140 -1.63 -4.51 -8.99
CA ARG A 140 -2.15 -5.68 -9.70
C ARG A 140 -3.39 -5.29 -10.49
N GLU A 141 -3.25 -5.25 -11.80
CA GLU A 141 -4.37 -5.15 -12.73
C GLU A 141 -4.87 -6.55 -13.09
N PHE A 142 -6.11 -6.85 -12.71
CA PHE A 142 -6.73 -8.15 -13.00
C PHE A 142 -7.41 -8.12 -14.37
N ASN A 143 -6.58 -8.20 -15.42
CA ASN A 143 -7.05 -8.23 -16.81
C ASN A 143 -7.59 -9.62 -17.15
N LEU A 144 -8.92 -9.77 -17.05
CA LEU A 144 -9.59 -11.00 -17.43
C LEU A 144 -9.73 -11.08 -18.96
N PRO A 145 -9.54 -12.27 -19.56
CA PRO A 145 -9.78 -12.45 -20.98
C PRO A 145 -11.25 -12.17 -21.29
N LYS A 146 -11.51 -11.47 -22.40
CA LYS A 146 -12.88 -11.26 -22.86
C LYS A 146 -13.53 -12.63 -23.11
N PRO A 147 -14.79 -12.84 -22.68
CA PRO A 147 -15.50 -14.06 -23.00
C PRO A 147 -15.67 -14.13 -24.53
N GLU A 148 -15.07 -15.15 -25.14
CA GLU A 148 -15.33 -15.47 -26.55
C GLU A 148 -16.80 -15.90 -26.68
N ARG A 149 -17.44 -15.51 -27.79
CA ARG A 149 -18.88 -15.77 -28.02
C ARG A 149 -19.24 -17.27 -27.98
N ASP A 150 -18.25 -18.15 -28.18
CA ASP A 150 -18.41 -19.60 -28.17
C ASP A 150 -17.98 -20.30 -26.86
N LYS A 151 -17.54 -19.55 -25.83
CA LYS A 151 -17.15 -20.14 -24.54
C LYS A 151 -18.38 -20.55 -23.71
N ARG A 152 -18.76 -21.82 -23.83
CA ARG A 152 -19.80 -22.48 -23.01
C ARG A 152 -19.33 -22.92 -21.62
N TYR A 153 -18.13 -22.52 -21.22
CA TYR A 153 -17.54 -22.95 -19.94
C TYR A 153 -18.39 -22.45 -18.77
N LYS A 154 -18.71 -23.38 -17.87
CA LYS A 154 -19.36 -23.13 -16.58
C LYS A 154 -18.39 -23.53 -15.46
N PRO A 155 -18.49 -22.94 -14.26
CA PRO A 155 -17.60 -23.29 -13.13
C PRO A 155 -17.73 -24.75 -12.71
N TYR A 156 -18.87 -25.38 -12.99
CA TYR A 156 -19.11 -26.81 -12.76
C TYR A 156 -19.48 -27.51 -14.07
N VAL A 157 -19.03 -28.74 -14.21
CA VAL A 157 -19.32 -29.63 -15.35
C VAL A 157 -20.49 -30.54 -15.01
N ALA A 158 -21.34 -30.85 -15.99
CA ALA A 158 -22.46 -31.77 -15.78
C ALA A 158 -21.96 -33.19 -15.42
N LEU A 159 -22.66 -33.86 -14.49
CA LEU A 159 -22.24 -35.16 -13.97
C LEU A 159 -22.12 -36.26 -15.05
N GLN A 160 -22.97 -36.23 -16.07
CA GLN A 160 -22.91 -37.20 -17.18
C GLN A 160 -21.70 -36.96 -18.08
N GLU A 161 -21.37 -35.70 -18.35
CA GLU A 161 -20.18 -35.31 -19.12
C GLU A 161 -18.88 -35.68 -18.36
N ARG A 162 -18.90 -35.61 -17.03
CA ARG A 162 -17.78 -36.04 -16.17
C ARG A 162 -17.45 -37.55 -16.29
N LYS A 163 -18.46 -38.40 -16.49
CA LYS A 163 -18.29 -39.86 -16.67
C LYS A 163 -17.54 -40.19 -17.97
N ILE A 164 -17.73 -39.38 -19.01
CA ILE A 164 -17.08 -39.54 -20.31
C ILE A 164 -15.59 -39.15 -20.24
N MET A 165 -15.22 -38.23 -19.34
CA MET A 165 -13.82 -37.79 -19.12
C MET A 165 -13.01 -38.70 -18.19
N GLY A 166 -13.45 -39.94 -17.93
CA GLY A 166 -12.65 -40.95 -17.21
C GLY A 166 -12.57 -40.77 -15.68
N MET A 167 -13.30 -39.82 -15.09
CA MET A 167 -13.42 -39.73 -13.63
C MET A 167 -14.49 -40.69 -13.12
N GLN A 168 -14.12 -41.63 -12.24
CA GLN A 168 -15.07 -42.52 -11.58
C GLN A 168 -16.10 -41.69 -10.79
N VAL A 169 -17.35 -41.74 -11.24
CA VAL A 169 -18.50 -41.22 -10.51
C VAL A 169 -18.94 -42.31 -9.55
N PRO A 170 -19.01 -42.08 -8.23
CA PRO A 170 -19.65 -43.04 -7.33
C PRO A 170 -21.09 -43.23 -7.80
N MET A 171 -21.44 -44.45 -8.19
CA MET A 171 -22.80 -44.79 -8.60
C MET A 171 -23.73 -44.58 -7.40
N SER A 172 -24.46 -43.46 -7.39
CA SER A 172 -25.61 -43.33 -6.50
C SER A 172 -26.67 -44.30 -6.98
N GLU A 173 -27.11 -45.18 -6.10
CA GLU A 173 -28.25 -46.06 -6.33
C GLU A 173 -29.47 -45.26 -6.78
N LYS A 174 -30.26 -45.93 -7.62
CA LYS A 174 -31.35 -45.41 -8.46
C LYS A 174 -32.36 -44.60 -7.64
N ASN A 175 -32.48 -43.31 -7.93
CA ASN A 175 -33.71 -42.56 -7.69
C ASN A 175 -34.40 -42.29 -9.04
N PRO A 176 -35.71 -42.52 -9.17
CA PRO A 176 -36.41 -42.36 -10.45
C PRO A 176 -36.41 -40.88 -10.86
N VAL A 177 -35.99 -40.64 -12.10
CA VAL A 177 -35.98 -39.33 -12.75
C VAL A 177 -37.43 -38.88 -12.95
N ALA A 178 -37.90 -37.98 -12.11
CA ALA A 178 -39.08 -37.18 -12.40
C ALA A 178 -38.69 -36.11 -13.43
N THR A 179 -39.29 -36.20 -14.62
CA THR A 179 -39.28 -35.15 -15.65
C THR A 179 -39.85 -33.86 -15.07
N SER A 180 -38.98 -32.97 -14.59
CA SER A 180 -39.40 -31.63 -14.15
C SER A 180 -39.61 -30.72 -15.35
N ARG A 181 -40.88 -30.41 -15.64
CA ARG A 181 -41.26 -29.23 -16.42
C ARG A 181 -40.63 -28.00 -15.75
N GLN A 182 -40.15 -27.06 -16.56
CA GLN A 182 -39.64 -25.76 -16.12
C GLN A 182 -40.69 -25.05 -15.24
N SER A 183 -40.55 -25.15 -13.92
CA SER A 183 -41.20 -24.24 -12.98
C SER A 183 -40.17 -23.20 -12.59
N THR A 184 -40.47 -21.93 -12.85
CA THR A 184 -39.73 -20.77 -12.34
C THR A 184 -39.88 -20.58 -10.83
N ASP A 185 -40.54 -21.50 -10.14
CA ASP A 185 -40.63 -21.52 -8.69
C ASP A 185 -39.30 -21.96 -8.08
N SER A 186 -38.56 -20.98 -7.55
CA SER A 186 -37.48 -21.26 -6.62
C SER A 186 -38.04 -22.04 -5.43
N LYS A 187 -37.66 -23.31 -5.30
CA LYS A 187 -38.02 -24.13 -4.13
C LYS A 187 -37.59 -23.39 -2.84
N PRO A 188 -38.43 -23.32 -1.80
CA PRO A 188 -38.09 -22.58 -0.60
C PRO A 188 -36.90 -23.22 0.13
N LEU A 189 -35.81 -22.47 0.26
CA LEU A 189 -34.68 -22.86 1.09
C LEU A 189 -35.05 -22.67 2.56
N MET A 190 -35.06 -23.76 3.35
CA MET A 190 -35.32 -23.69 4.79
C MET A 190 -34.02 -23.58 5.58
N LYS A 191 -34.07 -22.90 6.73
CA LYS A 191 -32.97 -22.87 7.69
C LYS A 191 -32.69 -24.30 8.19
N ARG A 192 -31.48 -24.80 7.94
CA ARG A 192 -30.99 -26.09 8.47
C ARG A 192 -29.80 -25.87 9.38
N LEU A 193 -29.59 -26.78 10.32
CA LEU A 193 -28.42 -26.77 11.22
C LEU A 193 -27.14 -27.20 10.50
N PHE A 194 -27.26 -28.04 9.48
CA PHE A 194 -26.14 -28.60 8.73
C PHE A 194 -26.61 -29.03 7.33
N PHE A 195 -25.73 -28.85 6.34
CA PHE A 195 -25.89 -29.39 4.98
C PHE A 195 -24.70 -30.31 4.70
N TRP A 196 -24.97 -31.56 4.32
CA TRP A 196 -23.93 -32.58 4.11
C TRP A 196 -23.15 -32.38 2.80
N LYS A 197 -23.84 -32.08 1.68
CA LYS A 197 -23.23 -31.92 0.35
C LYS A 197 -23.67 -30.62 -0.30
#